data_AF-A0AAN0IUR2-F1
#
_entry.id   AF-A0AAN0IUR2-F1
#
_cell.length_a   1.000
_cell.length_b   1.000
_cell.length_c   1.000
_cell.angle_alpha   90.00
_cell.angle_beta   90.00
_cell.angle_gamma   90.00
#
_symmetry.space_group_name_H-M   'P 1'
#
loop_
_entity.id
_entity.type
_entity.pdbx_description
1 polymer ?
#
loop_
_entity_poly.entity_id
_entity_poly.type
_entity_poly.pdbx_seq_one_letter_code
_entity_poly.pdbx_strand_id
1 'polypeptide(L)'
;MDRNLDVSLGQYQLGWRAQHTTAVVGEVLYCWGGRVREGLDKSHDSPTKKQYTSAIDAFNLLSGVWSSQPTSGTPPLGIRGVSCTTINNNIYYFGGYCGHDSCYHNSLNCLNTLILHWKELQPTSDNSVTKRAFGGMIVMGSEGGEPQQLLVIGGLAPKSATTPYHQFEYIEIPGVDGHVRTNEQNIYNLSS
;
A
#
# COMPACT_ATOMS: atom_id res chain seq x y z
N MET A 1 9.71 13.31 -25.67
CA MET A 1 9.57 11.98 -26.29
C MET A 1 8.33 11.37 -25.70
N ASP A 2 7.19 11.57 -26.35
CA ASP A 2 5.94 10.93 -25.95
C ASP A 2 5.97 9.48 -26.41
N ARG A 3 6.15 8.55 -25.47
CA ARG A 3 5.98 7.11 -25.70
C ARG A 3 4.50 6.73 -25.68
N ASN A 4 3.63 7.55 -26.27
CA ASN A 4 2.25 7.15 -26.51
C ASN A 4 2.26 6.21 -27.71
N LEU A 5 2.43 4.94 -27.34
CA LEU A 5 2.42 3.75 -28.17
C LEU A 5 1.19 3.76 -29.09
N ASP A 6 1.44 3.38 -30.33
CA ASP A 6 0.44 2.86 -31.25
C ASP A 6 -0.28 1.70 -30.53
N VAL A 7 -1.49 1.98 -30.02
CA VAL A 7 -2.24 1.04 -29.18
C VAL A 7 -2.80 -0.04 -30.10
N SER A 8 -2.16 -1.21 -30.10
CA SER A 8 -2.73 -2.36 -30.79
C SER A 8 -4.04 -2.79 -30.11
N LEU A 9 -5.08 -3.03 -30.91
CA LEU A 9 -6.36 -3.55 -30.40
C LEU A 9 -6.11 -4.86 -29.62
N GLY A 10 -6.49 -4.88 -28.35
CA GLY A 10 -6.45 -6.06 -27.48
C GLY A 10 -5.36 -6.04 -26.39
N GLN A 11 -4.49 -5.03 -26.35
CA GLN A 11 -3.52 -4.90 -25.27
C GLN A 11 -4.17 -4.34 -23.99
N TYR A 12 -3.87 -4.95 -22.84
CA TYR A 12 -4.34 -4.46 -21.53
C TYR A 12 -3.85 -3.02 -21.29
N GLN A 13 -4.76 -2.17 -20.83
CA GLN A 13 -4.48 -0.78 -20.48
C GLN A 13 -4.81 -0.54 -19.01
N LEU A 14 -3.92 0.14 -18.29
CA LEU A 14 -4.16 0.50 -16.91
C LEU A 14 -5.37 1.43 -16.81
N GLY A 15 -6.39 0.99 -16.07
CA GLY A 15 -7.58 1.81 -15.81
C GLY A 15 -7.28 3.00 -14.89
N TRP A 16 -8.12 4.04 -15.01
CA TRP A 16 -8.09 5.24 -14.17
C TRP A 16 -8.06 4.92 -12.68
N ARG A 17 -7.08 5.48 -11.95
CA ARG A 17 -6.97 5.35 -10.50
C ARG A 17 -6.24 6.53 -9.85
N ALA A 18 -6.54 6.77 -8.57
CA ALA A 18 -5.83 7.73 -7.72
C ALA A 18 -5.48 7.09 -6.37
N GLN A 19 -4.52 7.65 -5.63
CA GLN A 19 -4.14 7.17 -4.28
C GLN A 19 -3.66 5.69 -4.25
N HIS A 20 -3.25 5.15 -5.39
CA HIS A 20 -2.61 3.84 -5.51
C HIS A 20 -1.15 3.94 -5.08
N THR A 21 -0.48 2.79 -5.00
CA THR A 21 0.96 2.71 -4.81
C THR A 21 1.63 2.07 -6.01
N THR A 22 2.91 2.43 -6.21
CA THR A 22 3.77 1.80 -7.20
C THR A 22 5.11 1.44 -6.59
N ALA A 23 5.66 0.30 -6.98
CA ALA A 23 6.97 -0.15 -6.56
C ALA A 23 7.68 -0.88 -7.72
N VAL A 24 8.99 -0.72 -7.85
CA VAL A 24 9.78 -1.38 -8.89
C VAL A 24 10.54 -2.53 -8.27
N VAL A 25 10.43 -3.72 -8.85
CA VAL A 25 11.24 -4.89 -8.50
C VAL A 25 11.80 -5.49 -9.79
N GLY A 26 13.13 -5.50 -9.92
CA GLY A 26 13.79 -5.83 -11.17
C GLY A 26 13.35 -4.88 -12.29
N GLU A 27 12.88 -5.42 -13.40
CA GLU A 27 12.47 -4.67 -14.59
C GLU A 27 10.95 -4.45 -14.67
N VAL A 28 10.24 -4.62 -13.56
CA VAL A 28 8.77 -4.52 -13.51
C VAL A 28 8.35 -3.47 -12.49
N LEU A 29 7.53 -2.52 -12.92
CA LEU A 29 6.77 -1.65 -12.03
C LEU A 29 5.46 -2.33 -11.68
N TYR A 30 5.22 -2.54 -10.40
CA TYR A 30 3.98 -3.05 -9.85
C TYR A 30 3.13 -1.89 -9.35
N CYS A 31 1.84 -1.91 -9.67
CA CYS A 31 0.85 -0.91 -9.29
C CYS A 31 -0.33 -1.60 -8.58
N TRP A 32 -0.60 -1.22 -7.34
CA TRP A 32 -1.63 -1.87 -6.52
C TRP A 32 -2.51 -0.86 -5.78
N GLY A 33 -3.75 -1.27 -5.51
CA GLY A 33 -4.70 -0.48 -4.75
C GLY A 33 -5.14 0.79 -5.46
N GLY A 34 -5.55 1.78 -4.68
CA GLY A 34 -6.09 3.05 -5.11
C GLY A 34 -7.61 3.09 -5.23
N ARG A 35 -8.10 4.28 -5.53
CA ARG A 35 -9.47 4.59 -5.90
C ARG A 35 -9.60 4.47 -7.40
N VAL A 36 -10.26 3.43 -7.89
CA VAL A 36 -10.71 3.33 -9.29
C VAL A 36 -12.09 3.97 -9.47
N ARG A 37 -12.48 4.20 -10.72
CA ARG A 37 -13.85 4.64 -11.09
C ARG A 37 -14.86 3.53 -10.77
N GLU A 38 -16.13 3.93 -10.62
CA GLU A 38 -17.34 3.16 -10.27
C GLU A 38 -17.24 1.62 -10.30
N GLY A 39 -17.69 0.99 -9.22
CA GLY A 39 -17.79 -0.47 -9.10
C GLY A 39 -17.23 -1.03 -7.80
N LEU A 40 -16.28 -0.34 -7.16
CA LEU A 40 -15.91 -0.70 -5.78
C LEU A 40 -16.98 -0.23 -4.82
N ASP A 41 -17.64 -1.20 -4.20
CA ASP A 41 -18.53 -0.98 -3.09
C ASP A 41 -17.82 -0.18 -1.99
N LYS A 42 -18.54 0.79 -1.41
CA LYS A 42 -18.07 1.56 -0.25
C LYS A 42 -18.28 0.73 1.01
N SER A 43 -17.75 -0.48 1.03
CA SER A 43 -17.82 -1.38 2.18
C SER A 43 -16.41 -1.71 2.66
N HIS A 44 -16.33 -2.07 3.94
CA HIS A 44 -15.08 -2.51 4.55
C HIS A 44 -14.49 -3.70 3.79
N ASP A 45 -15.31 -4.72 3.55
CA ASP A 45 -14.99 -5.93 2.82
C ASP A 45 -16.19 -6.39 1.99
N SER A 46 -15.97 -6.71 0.71
CA SER A 46 -17.00 -7.21 -0.20
C SER A 46 -16.40 -8.09 -1.30
N PRO A 47 -17.19 -8.96 -1.94
CA PRO A 47 -16.72 -9.79 -3.05
C PRO A 47 -16.07 -8.98 -4.17
N THR A 48 -16.66 -7.82 -4.54
CA THR A 48 -16.11 -6.95 -5.57
C THR A 48 -14.79 -6.32 -5.16
N LYS A 49 -14.65 -5.92 -3.89
CA LYS A 49 -13.40 -5.40 -3.36
C LYS A 49 -12.32 -6.47 -3.32
N LYS A 50 -12.64 -7.70 -2.91
CA LYS A 50 -11.73 -8.85 -2.97
C LYS A 50 -11.28 -9.15 -4.39
N GLN A 51 -12.21 -9.16 -5.35
CA GLN A 51 -11.86 -9.34 -6.76
C GLN A 51 -10.88 -8.27 -7.24
N TYR A 52 -11.09 -7.02 -6.84
CA TYR A 52 -10.19 -5.92 -7.17
C TYR A 52 -8.81 -6.05 -6.50
N THR A 53 -8.75 -6.41 -5.23
CA THR A 53 -7.48 -6.48 -4.48
C THR A 53 -6.68 -7.74 -4.74
N SER A 54 -7.32 -8.80 -5.28
CA SER A 54 -6.68 -10.07 -5.66
C SER A 54 -6.01 -10.03 -7.04
N ALA A 55 -5.71 -8.85 -7.57
CA ALA A 55 -4.87 -8.67 -8.75
C ALA A 55 -3.88 -7.52 -8.53
N ILE A 56 -2.76 -7.58 -9.25
CA ILE A 56 -1.78 -6.50 -9.31
C ILE A 56 -1.49 -6.15 -10.76
N ASP A 57 -1.42 -4.86 -11.06
CA ASP A 57 -1.05 -4.40 -12.38
C ASP A 57 0.47 -4.30 -12.47
N ALA A 58 1.03 -4.77 -13.58
CA ALA A 58 2.45 -4.84 -13.81
C ALA A 58 2.79 -4.18 -15.14
N PHE A 59 3.75 -3.27 -15.12
CA PHE A 59 4.32 -2.62 -16.29
C PHE A 59 5.73 -3.12 -16.50
N ASN A 60 5.95 -3.79 -17.63
CA ASN A 60 7.29 -4.19 -18.03
C ASN A 60 8.06 -2.96 -18.52
N LEU A 61 9.16 -2.62 -17.84
CA LEU A 61 9.92 -1.40 -18.11
C LEU A 61 10.70 -1.46 -19.44
N LEU A 62 11.01 -2.66 -19.93
CA LEU A 62 11.72 -2.85 -21.19
C LEU A 62 10.77 -2.75 -22.39
N SER A 63 9.64 -3.47 -22.35
CA SER A 63 8.67 -3.50 -23.46
C SER A 63 7.67 -2.35 -23.43
N GLY A 64 7.50 -1.70 -22.28
CA GLY A 64 6.51 -0.64 -22.11
C GLY A 64 5.06 -1.15 -22.11
N VAL A 65 4.86 -2.43 -21.74
CA VAL A 65 3.55 -3.09 -21.81
C VAL A 65 2.97 -3.29 -20.41
N TRP A 66 1.70 -2.91 -20.25
CA TRP A 66 0.90 -3.23 -19.07
C TRP A 66 0.29 -4.63 -19.14
N SER A 67 0.18 -5.25 -17.98
CA SER A 67 -0.58 -6.49 -17.75
C SER A 67 -1.25 -6.43 -16.38
N SER A 68 -2.29 -7.25 -16.17
CA SER A 68 -2.88 -7.48 -14.85
C SER A 68 -2.70 -8.94 -14.49
N GLN A 69 -2.21 -9.21 -13.28
CA GLN A 69 -1.83 -10.55 -12.85
C GLN A 69 -2.59 -10.90 -11.57
N PRO A 70 -3.24 -12.08 -11.49
CA PRO A 70 -3.89 -12.52 -10.26
C PRO A 70 -2.85 -12.73 -9.16
N THR A 71 -3.23 -12.40 -7.93
CA THR A 71 -2.43 -12.66 -6.73
C THR A 71 -3.10 -13.71 -5.86
N SER A 72 -2.31 -14.44 -5.09
CA SER A 72 -2.76 -15.44 -4.11
C SER A 72 -2.53 -14.96 -2.67
N GLY A 73 -3.10 -15.66 -1.69
CA GLY A 73 -3.07 -15.25 -0.28
C GLY A 73 -4.13 -14.20 0.06
N THR A 74 -3.90 -13.45 1.14
CA THR A 74 -4.84 -12.42 1.63
C THR A 74 -4.25 -11.02 1.43
N PRO A 75 -4.71 -10.25 0.42
CA PRO A 75 -4.26 -8.88 0.23
C PRO A 75 -4.76 -7.95 1.35
N PRO A 76 -4.07 -6.83 1.64
CA PRO A 76 -4.52 -5.87 2.63
C PRO A 76 -5.85 -5.20 2.24
N LEU A 77 -6.64 -4.85 3.25
CA LEU A 77 -7.93 -4.15 3.08
C LEU A 77 -7.78 -2.63 2.96
N GLY A 78 -6.69 -2.08 3.49
CA GLY A 78 -6.27 -0.70 3.28
C GLY A 78 -5.71 -0.55 1.88
N ILE A 79 -6.46 0.09 0.98
CA ILE A 79 -6.14 0.13 -0.45
C ILE A 79 -5.75 1.52 -0.95
N ARG A 80 -6.08 2.59 -0.22
CA ARG A 80 -5.79 3.99 -0.63
C ARG A 80 -4.75 4.61 0.28
N GLY A 81 -3.77 5.30 -0.31
CA GLY A 81 -2.70 5.95 0.46
C GLY A 81 -1.87 4.94 1.25
N VAL A 82 -1.71 3.73 0.74
CA VAL A 82 -0.86 2.72 1.37
C VAL A 82 0.58 3.21 1.31
N SER A 83 1.39 2.93 2.33
CA SER A 83 2.84 3.19 2.24
C SER A 83 3.51 1.92 1.75
N CYS A 84 4.48 2.01 0.84
CA CYS A 84 5.18 0.82 0.38
C CYS A 84 6.67 1.05 0.11
N THR A 85 7.45 -0.02 0.21
CA THR A 85 8.86 -0.07 -0.20
C THR A 85 9.24 -1.49 -0.62
N THR A 86 10.44 -1.68 -1.17
CA THR A 86 10.89 -2.95 -1.74
C THR A 86 12.17 -3.45 -1.10
N ILE A 87 12.25 -4.76 -0.91
CA ILE A 87 13.49 -5.44 -0.54
C ILE A 87 13.55 -6.74 -1.35
N ASN A 88 14.63 -6.94 -2.10
CA ASN A 88 14.79 -8.11 -2.97
C ASN A 88 13.54 -8.31 -3.86
N ASN A 89 12.95 -9.50 -3.83
CA ASN A 89 11.73 -9.86 -4.58
C ASN A 89 10.43 -9.59 -3.81
N ASN A 90 10.45 -8.71 -2.82
CA ASN A 90 9.29 -8.46 -1.96
C ASN A 90 8.93 -6.97 -1.97
N ILE A 91 7.62 -6.70 -2.04
CA ILE A 91 7.06 -5.37 -1.82
C ILE A 91 6.34 -5.39 -0.49
N TYR A 92 6.71 -4.49 0.40
CA TYR A 92 6.10 -4.35 1.72
C TYR A 92 5.10 -3.20 1.70
N TYR A 93 3.96 -3.40 2.35
CA TYR A 93 2.85 -2.47 2.40
C TYR A 93 2.43 -2.23 3.84
N PHE A 94 2.23 -0.97 4.21
CA PHE A 94 1.76 -0.57 5.52
C PHE A 94 0.48 0.27 5.43
N GLY A 95 -0.49 -0.12 6.25
CA GLY A 95 -1.68 0.67 6.58
C GLY A 95 -2.61 0.90 5.38
N GLY A 96 -3.10 2.13 5.26
CA GLY A 96 -3.98 2.56 4.18
C GLY A 96 -5.44 2.72 4.60
N TYR A 97 -6.16 3.52 3.81
CA TYR A 97 -7.60 3.74 3.93
C TYR A 97 -8.36 2.70 3.10
N CYS A 98 -9.35 2.06 3.69
CA CYS A 98 -10.07 0.97 3.02
C CYS A 98 -11.13 1.48 2.03
N GLY A 99 -11.47 2.78 2.04
CA GLY A 99 -12.44 3.37 1.12
C GLY A 99 -13.87 3.48 1.67
N HIS A 100 -14.10 3.09 2.93
CA HIS A 100 -15.36 3.16 3.66
C HIS A 100 -15.17 3.95 4.97
N ASP A 101 -16.04 4.93 5.23
CA ASP A 101 -16.06 5.79 6.42
C ASP A 101 -14.66 6.29 6.83
N SER A 102 -14.34 6.18 8.13
CA SER A 102 -13.02 6.44 8.72
C SER A 102 -12.27 5.11 8.99
N CYS A 103 -12.43 4.10 8.12
CA CYS A 103 -11.79 2.80 8.30
C CYS A 103 -10.37 2.78 7.73
N TYR A 104 -9.39 2.99 8.61
CA TYR A 104 -7.96 2.94 8.33
C TYR A 104 -7.33 1.68 8.92
N HIS A 105 -6.22 1.26 8.33
CA HIS A 105 -5.47 0.08 8.72
C HIS A 105 -4.07 0.45 9.21
N ASN A 106 -3.46 -0.47 9.94
CA ASN A 106 -2.06 -0.44 10.39
C ASN A 106 -1.37 -1.81 10.15
N SER A 107 -1.97 -2.70 9.37
CA SER A 107 -1.34 -3.98 9.07
C SER A 107 -0.09 -3.80 8.22
N LEU A 108 0.90 -4.64 8.49
CA LEU A 108 2.10 -4.79 7.68
C LEU A 108 1.95 -6.06 6.83
N ASN A 109 2.03 -5.90 5.51
CA ASN A 109 1.87 -6.98 4.54
C ASN A 109 3.05 -7.02 3.59
N CYS A 110 3.29 -8.19 3.01
CA CYS A 110 4.34 -8.42 2.03
C CYS A 110 3.76 -9.16 0.81
N LEU A 111 4.09 -8.68 -0.38
CA LEU A 111 3.83 -9.38 -1.65
C LEU A 111 5.15 -9.90 -2.21
N ASN A 112 5.27 -11.22 -2.34
CA ASN A 112 6.37 -11.82 -3.06
C ASN A 112 6.12 -11.70 -4.58
N THR A 113 7.02 -11.05 -5.31
CA THR A 113 6.84 -10.74 -6.73
C THR A 113 7.16 -11.89 -7.67
N LEU A 114 7.85 -12.95 -7.20
CA LEU A 114 8.13 -14.15 -8.00
C LEU A 114 6.89 -15.04 -8.14
N ILE A 115 6.10 -15.15 -7.07
CA ILE A 115 4.91 -16.01 -7.02
C ILE A 115 3.59 -15.24 -6.87
N LEU A 116 3.65 -13.92 -6.80
CA LEU A 116 2.50 -13.02 -6.60
C LEU A 116 1.61 -13.46 -5.42
N HIS A 117 2.25 -13.76 -4.29
CA HIS A 117 1.59 -14.26 -3.09
C HIS A 117 1.70 -13.26 -1.92
N TRP A 118 0.57 -12.93 -1.32
CA TRP A 118 0.47 -12.07 -0.14
C TRP A 118 0.72 -12.81 1.16
N LYS A 119 1.49 -12.20 2.06
CA LYS A 119 1.69 -12.64 3.44
C LYS A 119 1.43 -11.48 4.39
N GLU A 120 0.53 -11.69 5.35
CA GLU A 120 0.37 -10.77 6.48
C GLU A 120 1.52 -11.00 7.46
N LEU A 121 2.23 -9.92 7.80
CA LEU A 121 3.33 -9.94 8.78
C LEU A 121 2.83 -9.44 10.13
N GLN A 122 1.94 -8.44 10.14
CA GLN A 122 1.26 -7.98 11.33
C GLN A 122 -0.20 -7.61 11.01
N PRO A 123 -1.18 -8.11 11.79
CA PRO A 123 -2.60 -7.89 11.53
C PRO A 123 -3.06 -6.51 11.97
N THR A 124 -4.16 -6.02 11.40
CA THR A 124 -4.78 -4.74 11.82
C THR A 124 -5.33 -4.78 13.25
N SER A 125 -5.54 -5.97 13.82
CA SER A 125 -5.95 -6.15 15.22
C SER A 125 -4.83 -5.82 16.22
N ASP A 126 -3.58 -5.81 15.76
CA ASP A 126 -2.44 -5.32 16.53
C ASP A 126 -2.53 -3.79 16.62
N ASN A 127 -3.01 -3.27 17.75
CA ASN A 127 -3.17 -1.83 17.97
C ASN A 127 -1.90 -1.19 18.58
N SER A 128 -0.72 -1.79 18.38
CA SER A 128 0.56 -1.26 18.85
C SER A 128 1.04 -0.02 18.11
N VAL A 129 0.42 0.33 16.98
CA VAL A 129 0.71 1.52 16.18
C VAL A 129 -0.59 2.13 15.64
N THR A 130 -0.59 3.42 15.31
CA THR A 130 -1.80 4.11 14.82
C THR A 130 -2.20 3.64 13.42
N LYS A 131 -3.51 3.39 13.23
CA LYS A 131 -4.16 3.16 11.93
C LYS A 131 -4.13 4.42 11.09
N ARG A 132 -3.44 4.37 9.94
CA ARG A 132 -3.17 5.56 9.12
C ARG A 132 -2.90 5.24 7.66
N ALA A 133 -2.97 6.27 6.83
CA ALA A 133 -2.65 6.23 5.41
C ALA A 133 -1.82 7.47 5.03
N PHE A 134 -1.39 7.55 3.77
CA PHE A 134 -0.67 8.69 3.19
C PHE A 134 0.63 9.04 3.93
N GLY A 135 1.29 8.03 4.52
CA GLY A 135 2.60 8.13 5.13
C GLY A 135 3.73 7.83 4.13
N GLY A 136 4.97 7.88 4.64
CA GLY A 136 6.16 7.41 3.94
C GLY A 136 6.64 6.09 4.49
N MET A 137 7.30 5.28 3.66
CA MET A 137 7.93 4.04 4.08
C MET A 137 9.25 3.83 3.34
N ILE A 138 10.32 3.55 4.08
CA ILE A 138 11.65 3.30 3.55
C ILE A 138 12.26 2.05 4.17
N VAL A 139 13.26 1.47 3.49
CA VAL A 139 14.12 0.43 4.04
C VAL A 139 15.30 1.08 4.76
N MET A 140 15.67 0.53 5.91
CA MET A 140 16.90 0.83 6.63
C MET A 140 17.73 -0.46 6.76
N GLY A 141 19.05 -0.33 6.70
CA GLY A 141 19.98 -1.47 6.67
C GLY A 141 20.61 -1.63 5.28
N SER A 142 21.93 -1.74 5.24
CA SER A 142 22.73 -1.84 4.01
C SER A 142 22.99 -3.29 3.61
N GLU A 143 23.38 -3.50 2.35
CA GLU A 143 24.13 -4.70 1.98
C GLU A 143 25.37 -4.80 2.89
N GLY A 144 25.58 -5.95 3.54
CA GLY A 144 26.74 -6.17 4.43
C GLY A 144 26.45 -6.80 5.80
N GLY A 145 25.22 -7.20 6.12
CA GLY A 145 24.91 -8.02 7.30
C GLY A 145 24.06 -7.35 8.39
N GLU A 146 23.63 -6.10 8.19
CA GLU A 146 22.66 -5.46 9.09
C GLU A 146 21.24 -6.02 8.86
N PRO A 147 20.43 -6.19 9.91
CA PRO A 147 19.04 -6.62 9.76
C PRO A 147 18.27 -5.59 8.95
N GLN A 148 17.60 -6.05 7.90
CA GLN A 148 16.75 -5.19 7.09
C GLN A 148 15.56 -4.74 7.93
N GLN A 149 15.42 -3.44 8.06
CA GLN A 149 14.37 -2.78 8.81
C GLN A 149 13.49 -1.96 7.88
N LEU A 150 12.23 -1.78 8.25
CA LEU A 150 11.32 -0.86 7.59
C LEU A 150 11.04 0.30 8.53
N LEU A 151 11.21 1.53 8.05
CA LEU A 151 10.80 2.73 8.75
C LEU A 151 9.55 3.30 8.08
N VAL A 152 8.46 3.41 8.84
CA VAL A 152 7.21 4.06 8.41
C VAL A 152 7.07 5.38 9.15
N ILE A 153 6.83 6.48 8.43
CA ILE A 153 6.77 7.83 8.98
C ILE A 153 5.46 8.52 8.61
N GLY A 154 4.83 9.08 9.64
CA GLY A 154 3.72 10.01 9.56
C GLY A 154 2.49 9.46 8.85
N GLY A 155 1.72 10.38 8.27
CA GLY A 155 0.50 10.09 7.56
C GLY A 155 -0.72 10.77 8.18
N LEU A 156 -1.88 10.31 7.75
CA LEU A 156 -3.20 10.79 8.13
C LEU A 156 -3.97 9.66 8.79
N ALA A 157 -4.53 9.95 9.96
CA ALA A 157 -5.26 9.01 10.80
C ALA A 157 -6.61 9.60 11.21
N PRO A 158 -7.64 8.77 11.45
CA PRO A 158 -8.88 9.22 12.06
C PRO A 158 -8.65 9.43 13.56
N LYS A 159 -9.14 10.56 14.09
CA LYS A 159 -9.02 10.93 15.51
C LYS A 159 -9.57 9.84 16.43
N SER A 160 -10.64 9.16 16.01
CA SER A 160 -11.28 8.08 16.78
C SER A 160 -10.47 6.78 16.86
N ALA A 161 -9.55 6.52 15.92
CA ALA A 161 -8.71 5.32 15.92
C ALA A 161 -7.23 5.62 16.18
N THR A 162 -6.93 6.84 16.64
CA THR A 162 -5.59 7.25 17.03
C THR A 162 -5.35 6.82 18.47
N THR A 163 -4.28 6.07 18.71
CA THR A 163 -3.74 5.82 20.05
C THR A 163 -2.58 6.79 20.24
N PRO A 164 -2.77 7.94 20.91
CA PRO A 164 -1.72 8.96 20.95
C PRO A 164 -0.52 8.44 21.75
N TYR A 165 0.64 8.36 21.11
CA TYR A 165 1.90 8.12 21.80
C TYR A 165 2.53 9.46 22.19
N HIS A 166 2.93 9.61 23.45
CA HIS A 166 3.45 10.87 23.98
C HIS A 166 4.70 11.40 23.26
N GLN A 167 5.47 10.52 22.60
CA GLN A 167 6.64 10.94 21.81
C GLN A 167 6.29 11.50 20.42
N PHE A 168 5.03 11.42 19.98
CA PHE A 168 4.60 11.86 18.65
C PHE A 168 3.52 12.93 18.73
N GLU A 169 3.43 13.73 17.68
CA GLU A 169 2.44 14.78 17.52
C GLU A 169 1.29 14.28 16.65
N TYR A 170 0.09 14.73 17.00
CA TYR A 170 -1.16 14.47 16.26
C TYR A 170 -1.91 15.78 16.15
N ILE A 171 -1.86 16.38 14.97
CA ILE A 171 -2.40 17.72 14.71
C ILE A 171 -3.66 17.57 13.87
N GLU A 172 -4.78 18.09 14.38
CA GLU A 172 -6.04 18.12 13.63
C GLU A 172 -5.88 18.89 12.32
N ILE A 173 -6.49 18.37 11.26
CA ILE A 173 -6.40 18.97 9.94
C ILE A 173 -7.54 19.97 9.79
N PRO A 174 -7.25 21.28 9.62
CA PRO A 174 -8.29 22.27 9.42
C PRO A 174 -9.15 21.92 8.20
N GLY A 175 -10.48 21.85 8.38
CA GLY A 175 -11.43 21.55 7.31
C GLY A 175 -11.56 20.06 6.95
N VAL A 176 -10.92 19.15 7.69
CA VAL A 176 -11.13 17.70 7.54
C VAL A 176 -11.53 17.12 8.90
N ASP A 177 -12.85 17.12 9.14
CA ASP A 177 -13.41 16.69 10.42
C ASP A 177 -12.96 15.27 10.80
N GLY A 178 -12.58 15.13 12.07
CA GLY A 178 -12.24 13.84 12.66
C GLY A 178 -10.93 13.22 12.15
N HIS A 179 -10.04 13.99 11.52
CA HIS A 179 -8.73 13.49 11.06
C HIS A 179 -7.56 14.31 11.59
N VAL A 180 -6.45 13.62 11.82
CA VAL A 180 -5.18 14.19 12.28
C VAL A 180 -4.06 13.85 11.30
N ARG A 181 -3.08 14.75 11.16
CA ARG A 181 -1.74 14.43 10.65
C ARG A 181 -0.86 14.06 11.82
N THR A 182 0.02 13.09 11.60
CA THR A 182 0.97 12.67 12.63
C THR A 182 2.39 12.63 12.09
N ASN A 183 3.36 12.80 12.99
CA ASN A 183 4.78 12.51 12.74
C ASN A 183 5.20 11.13 13.29
N GLU A 184 4.25 10.26 13.67
CA GLU A 184 4.51 8.93 14.22
C GLU A 184 5.47 8.11 13.36
N GLN A 185 6.48 7.52 14.01
CA GLN A 185 7.51 6.72 13.38
C GLN A 185 7.49 5.30 13.95
N ASN A 186 7.50 4.29 13.08
CA ASN A 186 7.52 2.88 13.49
C ASN A 186 8.61 2.15 12.72
N ILE A 187 9.40 1.36 13.46
CA ILE A 187 10.48 0.54 12.90
C ILE A 187 10.06 -0.93 13.01
N TYR A 188 10.11 -1.65 11.89
CA TYR A 188 9.86 -3.09 11.83
C TYR A 188 11.15 -3.82 11.50
N ASN A 189 11.56 -4.74 12.36
CA ASN A 189 12.68 -5.65 12.09
C ASN A 189 12.18 -6.81 11.23
N LEU A 190 12.80 -7.05 10.07
CA LEU A 190 12.46 -8.17 9.20
C LEU A 190 13.36 -9.40 9.43
N SER A 191 14.36 -9.29 10.30
CA SER A 191 15.19 -10.40 10.74
C SER A 191 14.37 -11.41 11.54
N SER A 192 14.31 -12.64 11.03
CA SER A 192 13.89 -13.84 11.76
C SER A 192 15.09 -14.56 12.34
#